data_AF-A0A1L8QPI1-F1
#
_entry.id   AF-A0A1L8QPI1-F1
#
_cell.length_a   1.000
_cell.length_b   1.000
_cell.length_c   1.000
_cell.angle_alpha   90.00
_cell.angle_beta   90.00
_cell.angle_gamma   90.00
#
_symmetry.space_group_name_H-M   'P 1'
#
loop_
_entity.id
_entity.type
_entity.pdbx_description
1 polymer ?
#
loop_
_entity_poly.entity_id
_entity_poly.type
_entity_poly.pdbx_seq_one_letter_code
_entity_poly.pdbx_strand_id
1 'polypeptide(L)'
;MTTPMGDFDASEIMNLKVDKYSTVTVKQNHYSVPDAYVGKTVRVKNGANSIRIFDNHALLAEHTRTWGVHEWRIDLYHYLTTLGYKKGALENSQGFKQAPKQIKFIYENYYTNNQKDFIALLHFIKEKNNLSEIITLIKALEKKPFFDFSTEKLIFLSQQKPEAPTRPAGNQAIIDKSLENLSDYANLLNKEKEKQIS
;
A
#
# COMPACT_ATOMS: atom_id res chain seq x y z
N MET A 1 -1.55 -39.11 29.66
CA MET A 1 -0.96 -38.88 28.32
C MET A 1 -1.94 -38.03 27.53
N THR A 2 -1.62 -36.76 27.29
CA THR A 2 -2.45 -35.83 26.51
C THR A 2 -2.02 -35.90 25.06
N THR A 3 -2.78 -36.63 24.24
CA THR A 3 -2.61 -36.63 22.78
C THR A 3 -2.96 -35.23 22.25
N PRO A 4 -2.09 -34.55 21.50
CA PRO A 4 -2.49 -33.31 20.84
C PRO A 4 -3.50 -33.70 19.76
N MET A 5 -4.74 -33.25 19.96
CA MET A 5 -5.81 -33.37 18.99
C MET A 5 -5.39 -32.51 17.79
N GLY A 6 -4.95 -33.15 16.70
CA GLY A 6 -4.51 -32.44 15.50
C GLY A 6 -5.61 -31.48 15.02
N ASP A 7 -5.22 -30.27 14.64
CA ASP A 7 -6.15 -29.23 14.20
C ASP A 7 -7.14 -29.79 13.16
N PHE A 8 -8.41 -29.86 13.53
CA PHE A 8 -9.46 -30.36 12.66
C PHE A 8 -9.74 -29.32 11.58
N ASP A 9 -9.15 -29.51 10.40
CA ASP A 9 -9.37 -28.64 9.25
C ASP A 9 -10.69 -29.01 8.56
N ALA A 10 -11.79 -28.45 9.06
CA ALA A 10 -13.13 -28.59 8.48
C ALA A 10 -13.28 -27.75 7.19
N SER A 11 -12.43 -28.01 6.21
CA SER A 11 -12.42 -27.31 4.92
C SER A 11 -12.61 -28.28 3.76
N GLU A 12 -13.50 -27.93 2.83
CA GLU A 12 -13.71 -28.67 1.59
C GLU A 12 -12.70 -28.18 0.54
N ILE A 13 -11.92 -29.10 -0.05
CA ILE A 13 -10.97 -28.77 -1.12
C ILE A 13 -11.58 -29.14 -2.47
N MET A 14 -11.57 -28.20 -3.40
CA MET A 14 -12.11 -28.39 -4.76
C MET A 14 -11.19 -27.74 -5.79
N ASN A 15 -11.12 -28.32 -6.99
CA ASN A 15 -10.41 -27.71 -8.12
C ASN A 15 -11.45 -27.08 -9.05
N LEU A 16 -11.37 -25.76 -9.22
CA LEU A 16 -12.32 -24.99 -10.01
C LEU A 16 -11.62 -24.26 -11.13
N LYS A 17 -12.27 -24.19 -12.30
CA LYS A 17 -11.79 -23.39 -13.42
C LYS A 17 -12.21 -21.93 -13.23
N VAL A 18 -11.26 -21.01 -13.40
CA VAL A 18 -11.52 -19.57 -13.37
C VAL A 18 -12.28 -19.18 -14.63
N ASP A 19 -13.40 -18.48 -14.45
CA ASP A 19 -14.25 -18.03 -15.55
C ASP A 19 -13.69 -16.79 -16.29
N LYS A 20 -14.40 -16.35 -17.33
CA LYS A 20 -14.04 -15.16 -18.13
C LYS A 20 -14.10 -13.84 -17.35
N TYR A 21 -14.73 -13.82 -16.18
CA TYR A 21 -14.83 -12.67 -15.30
C TYR A 21 -13.73 -12.67 -14.22
N SER A 22 -12.77 -13.58 -14.32
CA SER A 22 -11.74 -13.82 -13.32
C SER A 22 -12.32 -14.16 -11.95
N THR A 23 -13.34 -15.02 -11.93
CA THR A 23 -13.95 -15.51 -10.69
C THR A 23 -14.01 -17.04 -10.64
N VAL A 24 -14.13 -17.57 -9.44
CA VAL A 24 -14.51 -18.97 -9.18
C VAL A 24 -15.85 -19.02 -8.48
N THR A 25 -16.68 -19.99 -8.86
CA THR A 25 -18.00 -20.18 -8.25
C THR A 25 -17.95 -21.25 -7.17
N VAL A 26 -18.20 -20.87 -5.92
CA VAL A 26 -18.29 -21.78 -4.77
C VAL A 26 -19.69 -21.67 -4.18
N LYS A 27 -20.44 -22.79 -4.17
CA LYS A 27 -21.84 -22.83 -3.67
C LYS A 27 -22.70 -21.69 -4.23
N GLN A 28 -22.65 -21.47 -5.54
CA GLN A 28 -23.39 -20.41 -6.29
C GLN A 28 -22.94 -18.96 -6.03
N ASN A 29 -21.90 -18.73 -5.23
CA ASN A 29 -21.31 -17.40 -5.04
C ASN A 29 -20.00 -17.26 -5.82
N HIS A 30 -19.75 -16.08 -6.36
CA HIS A 30 -18.57 -15.75 -7.15
C HIS A 30 -17.51 -15.08 -6.28
N TYR A 31 -16.27 -15.55 -6.37
CA TYR A 31 -15.12 -14.99 -5.67
C TYR A 31 -14.05 -14.61 -6.68
N SER A 32 -13.57 -13.37 -6.65
CA SER A 32 -12.58 -12.92 -7.63
C SER A 32 -11.20 -13.54 -7.43
N VAL A 33 -10.48 -13.68 -8.53
CA VAL A 33 -9.10 -14.15 -8.64
C VAL A 33 -8.35 -13.14 -9.50
N PRO A 34 -7.03 -12.95 -9.35
CA PRO A 34 -6.26 -12.09 -10.26
C PRO A 34 -6.48 -12.47 -11.74
N ASP A 35 -6.68 -11.46 -12.59
CA ASP A 35 -7.01 -11.60 -14.02
C ASP A 35 -6.02 -12.45 -14.84
N ALA A 36 -4.77 -12.56 -14.40
CA ALA A 36 -3.75 -13.47 -14.96
C ALA A 36 -4.09 -14.98 -14.87
N TYR A 37 -5.16 -15.34 -14.17
CA TYR A 37 -5.58 -16.73 -13.96
C TYR A 37 -6.85 -17.13 -14.71
N VAL A 38 -7.44 -16.23 -15.51
CA VAL A 38 -8.61 -16.54 -16.35
C VAL A 38 -8.35 -17.79 -17.19
N GLY A 39 -9.30 -18.74 -17.14
CA GLY A 39 -9.22 -20.01 -17.88
C GLY A 39 -8.33 -21.09 -17.25
N LYS A 40 -7.55 -20.79 -16.21
CA LYS A 40 -6.75 -21.77 -15.47
C LYS A 40 -7.60 -22.49 -14.43
N THR A 41 -7.15 -23.68 -14.01
CA THR A 41 -7.74 -24.41 -12.87
C THR A 41 -6.97 -24.06 -11.61
N VAL A 42 -7.68 -23.63 -10.57
CA VAL A 42 -7.13 -23.26 -9.26
C VAL A 42 -7.70 -24.16 -8.18
N ARG A 43 -6.93 -24.36 -7.10
CA ARG A 43 -7.37 -25.12 -5.93
C ARG A 43 -8.02 -24.19 -4.94
N VAL A 44 -9.27 -24.45 -4.60
CA VAL A 44 -10.04 -23.67 -3.63
C VAL A 44 -10.24 -24.48 -2.36
N LYS A 45 -9.87 -23.88 -1.24
CA LYS A 45 -10.15 -24.37 0.11
C LYS A 45 -11.33 -23.59 0.66
N ASN A 46 -12.49 -24.23 0.71
CA ASN A 46 -13.73 -23.71 1.24
C ASN A 46 -13.81 -24.00 2.74
N GLY A 47 -13.39 -23.03 3.56
CA GLY A 47 -13.46 -23.11 5.01
C GLY A 47 -14.79 -22.62 5.57
N ALA A 48 -14.93 -22.65 6.89
CA ALA A 48 -16.15 -22.16 7.57
C ALA A 48 -16.37 -20.65 7.37
N ASN A 49 -15.31 -19.84 7.49
CA ASN A 49 -15.40 -18.37 7.45
C ASN A 49 -14.67 -17.74 6.27
N SER A 50 -13.81 -18.47 5.57
CA SER A 50 -13.05 -17.95 4.43
C SER A 50 -12.96 -18.94 3.28
N ILE A 51 -12.81 -18.36 2.08
CA ILE A 51 -12.51 -19.05 0.83
C ILE A 51 -11.07 -18.68 0.48
N ARG A 52 -10.18 -19.66 0.47
CA ARG A 52 -8.78 -19.48 0.07
C ARG A 52 -8.53 -20.12 -1.28
N ILE A 53 -7.93 -19.39 -2.19
CA ILE A 53 -7.72 -19.80 -3.57
C ILE A 53 -6.21 -19.90 -3.79
N PHE A 54 -5.77 -21.04 -4.29
CA PHE A 54 -4.37 -21.38 -4.48
C PHE A 54 -4.10 -21.76 -5.93
N ASP A 55 -2.92 -21.38 -6.42
CA ASP A 55 -2.28 -21.98 -7.58
C ASP A 55 -1.08 -22.78 -7.11
N ASN A 56 -1.15 -24.10 -7.27
CA ASN A 56 -0.21 -25.05 -6.66
C ASN A 56 -0.10 -24.88 -5.13
N HIS A 57 0.94 -24.17 -4.68
CA HIS A 57 1.23 -23.89 -3.27
C HIS A 57 1.17 -22.40 -2.91
N ALA A 58 0.95 -21.52 -3.89
CA ALA A 58 0.88 -20.08 -3.66
C ALA A 58 -0.56 -19.64 -3.41
N LEU A 59 -0.80 -18.90 -2.31
CA LEU A 59 -2.08 -18.26 -2.06
C LEU A 59 -2.28 -17.11 -3.05
N LEU A 60 -3.32 -17.21 -3.87
CA LEU A 60 -3.69 -16.19 -4.85
C LEU A 60 -4.62 -15.14 -4.28
N ALA A 61 -5.62 -15.60 -3.53
CA ALA A 61 -6.68 -14.77 -3.00
C ALA A 61 -7.28 -15.41 -1.76
N GLU A 62 -7.69 -14.58 -0.81
CA GLU A 62 -8.48 -14.97 0.35
C GLU A 62 -9.70 -14.04 0.46
N HIS A 63 -10.87 -14.63 0.62
CA HIS A 63 -12.13 -13.90 0.76
C HIS A 63 -12.89 -14.38 1.98
N THR A 64 -13.65 -13.48 2.61
CA THR A 64 -14.64 -13.88 3.60
C THR A 64 -15.74 -14.71 2.92
N ARG A 65 -16.09 -15.84 3.52
CA ARG A 65 -17.12 -16.71 2.99
C ARG A 65 -18.48 -16.01 3.08
N THR A 66 -19.22 -16.11 1.99
CA THR A 66 -20.58 -15.60 1.86
C THR A 66 -21.58 -16.73 1.96
N TRP A 67 -22.61 -16.54 2.79
CA TRP A 67 -23.67 -17.52 3.02
C TRP A 67 -24.92 -17.31 2.15
N GLY A 68 -25.00 -16.19 1.42
CA GLY A 68 -26.05 -15.92 0.45
C GLY A 68 -25.95 -16.78 -0.81
N VAL A 69 -26.71 -16.41 -1.84
CA VAL A 69 -26.75 -17.10 -3.15
C VAL A 69 -26.58 -16.06 -4.24
N HIS A 70 -25.82 -16.39 -5.30
CA HIS A 70 -25.54 -15.50 -6.43
C HIS A 70 -24.84 -14.19 -6.05
N GLU A 71 -24.18 -14.16 -4.89
CA GLU A 71 -23.39 -12.99 -4.48
C GLU A 71 -22.04 -12.97 -5.16
N TRP A 72 -21.56 -11.76 -5.44
CA TRP A 72 -20.26 -11.50 -6.04
C TRP A 72 -19.37 -10.87 -4.97
N ARG A 73 -18.27 -11.52 -4.63
CA ARG A 73 -17.21 -11.02 -3.74
C ARG A 73 -15.98 -10.70 -4.58
N ILE A 74 -15.82 -9.40 -4.84
CA ILE A 74 -14.89 -8.89 -5.84
C ILE A 74 -13.90 -7.95 -5.16
N ASP A 75 -12.65 -8.42 -5.05
CA ASP A 75 -11.52 -7.56 -4.74
C ASP A 75 -11.12 -6.72 -5.96
N LEU A 76 -11.07 -5.39 -5.78
CA LEU A 76 -10.61 -4.42 -6.75
C LEU A 76 -9.16 -4.70 -7.23
N TYR A 77 -8.29 -5.14 -6.33
CA TYR A 77 -6.86 -5.36 -6.62
C TYR A 77 -6.60 -6.49 -7.62
N HIS A 78 -7.59 -7.35 -7.88
CA HIS A 78 -7.51 -8.42 -8.86
C HIS A 78 -7.68 -7.95 -10.32
N TYR A 79 -8.19 -6.73 -10.53
CA TYR A 79 -8.54 -6.20 -11.85
C TYR A 79 -7.71 -4.98 -12.24
N LEU A 80 -6.66 -4.63 -11.48
CA LEU A 80 -5.91 -3.40 -11.74
C LEU A 80 -5.33 -3.35 -13.16
N THR A 81 -4.86 -4.48 -13.69
CA THR A 81 -4.29 -4.51 -15.05
C THR A 81 -5.39 -4.24 -16.09
N THR A 82 -6.52 -4.96 -16.00
CA THR A 82 -7.69 -4.78 -16.87
C THR A 82 -8.25 -3.35 -16.80
N LEU A 83 -8.34 -2.78 -15.60
CA LEU A 83 -8.83 -1.43 -15.36
C LEU A 83 -7.85 -0.36 -15.87
N GLY A 84 -6.54 -0.64 -15.88
CA GLY A 84 -5.53 0.26 -16.45
C GLY A 84 -5.68 0.44 -17.97
N TYR A 85 -6.05 -0.62 -18.69
CA TYR A 85 -6.24 -0.57 -20.14
C TYR A 85 -7.57 0.07 -20.56
N LYS A 86 -8.65 -0.17 -19.82
CA LYS A 86 -9.99 0.31 -20.18
C LYS A 86 -10.35 1.62 -19.45
N LYS A 87 -10.20 2.75 -20.15
CA LYS A 87 -10.64 4.06 -19.66
C LYS A 87 -12.14 4.04 -19.31
N GLY A 88 -12.51 4.64 -18.17
CA GLY A 88 -13.89 4.75 -17.69
C GLY A 88 -14.49 3.48 -17.10
N ALA A 89 -13.74 2.37 -17.05
CA ALA A 89 -14.25 1.10 -16.50
C ALA A 89 -14.26 1.08 -14.97
N LEU A 90 -13.41 1.86 -14.32
CA LEU A 90 -13.22 1.82 -12.87
C LEU A 90 -14.49 2.16 -12.11
N GLU A 91 -15.12 3.30 -12.39
CA GLU A 91 -16.29 3.82 -11.65
C GLU A 91 -17.48 2.87 -11.69
N ASN A 92 -17.68 2.21 -12.84
CA ASN A 92 -18.79 1.28 -13.04
C ASN A 92 -18.46 -0.16 -12.61
N SER A 93 -17.20 -0.44 -12.24
CA SER A 93 -16.77 -1.79 -11.88
C SER A 93 -17.34 -2.24 -10.53
N GLN A 94 -17.68 -3.52 -10.44
CA GLN A 94 -18.12 -4.11 -9.19
C GLN A 94 -17.03 -4.08 -8.12
N GLY A 95 -15.76 -4.22 -8.52
CA GLY A 95 -14.60 -4.10 -7.63
C GLY A 95 -14.54 -2.72 -6.98
N PHE A 96 -14.71 -1.64 -7.75
CA PHE A 96 -14.73 -0.29 -7.18
C PHE A 96 -15.93 -0.06 -6.26
N LYS A 97 -17.12 -0.56 -6.64
CA LYS A 97 -18.32 -0.50 -5.78
C LYS A 97 -18.15 -1.24 -4.45
N GLN A 98 -17.36 -2.32 -4.41
CA GLN A 98 -17.07 -3.07 -3.18
C GLN A 98 -15.80 -2.59 -2.46
N ALA A 99 -15.04 -1.68 -3.06
CA ALA A 99 -13.79 -1.19 -2.49
C ALA A 99 -14.00 -0.50 -1.13
N PRO A 100 -12.96 -0.50 -0.27
CA PRO A 100 -13.00 0.21 1.00
C PRO A 100 -13.37 1.69 0.83
N LYS A 101 -14.11 2.25 1.80
CA LYS A 101 -14.54 3.66 1.77
C LYS A 101 -13.37 4.63 1.58
N GLN A 102 -12.21 4.32 2.16
CA GLN A 102 -11.00 5.13 2.04
C GLN A 102 -10.48 5.18 0.60
N ILE A 103 -10.52 4.05 -0.12
CA ILE A 103 -10.09 3.98 -1.52
C ILE A 103 -11.02 4.81 -2.41
N LYS A 104 -12.33 4.72 -2.18
CA LYS A 104 -13.33 5.54 -2.88
C LYS A 104 -13.13 7.02 -2.61
N PHE A 105 -12.92 7.38 -1.34
CA PHE A 105 -12.63 8.76 -0.94
C PHE A 105 -11.40 9.32 -1.66
N ILE A 106 -10.29 8.57 -1.73
CA ILE A 106 -9.10 9.00 -2.44
C ILE A 106 -9.40 9.21 -3.93
N TYR A 107 -10.17 8.30 -4.54
CA TYR A 107 -10.54 8.44 -5.95
C TYR A 107 -11.37 9.70 -6.23
N GLU A 108 -12.48 9.85 -5.51
CA GLU A 108 -13.47 10.90 -5.75
C GLU A 108 -12.94 12.31 -5.49
N ASN A 109 -11.98 12.46 -4.56
CA ASN A 109 -11.43 13.78 -4.21
C ASN A 109 -10.22 14.19 -5.04
N TYR A 110 -9.43 13.23 -5.54
CA TYR A 110 -8.15 13.56 -6.18
C TYR A 110 -7.89 12.90 -7.54
N TYR A 111 -8.68 11.93 -7.96
CA TYR A 111 -8.41 11.12 -9.16
C TYR A 111 -9.59 10.96 -10.13
N THR A 112 -10.70 11.67 -9.94
CA THR A 112 -11.92 11.56 -10.78
C THR A 112 -11.64 11.62 -12.29
N ASN A 113 -10.71 12.49 -12.72
CA ASN A 113 -10.33 12.60 -14.14
C ASN A 113 -9.02 11.88 -14.49
N ASN A 114 -8.38 11.23 -13.52
CA ASN A 114 -7.06 10.63 -13.66
C ASN A 114 -7.00 9.19 -13.15
N GLN A 115 -7.76 8.34 -13.84
CA GLN A 115 -7.82 6.90 -13.55
C GLN A 115 -6.46 6.22 -13.63
N LYS A 116 -5.59 6.62 -14.57
CA LYS A 116 -4.28 5.95 -14.76
C LYS A 116 -3.40 6.09 -13.52
N ASP A 117 -3.29 7.30 -13.01
CA ASP A 117 -2.46 7.59 -11.85
C ASP A 117 -3.05 6.96 -10.58
N PHE A 118 -4.38 6.88 -10.49
CA PHE A 118 -5.03 6.13 -9.42
C PHE A 118 -4.71 4.63 -9.46
N ILE A 119 -4.76 4.00 -10.64
CA ILE A 119 -4.38 2.59 -10.79
C ILE A 119 -2.91 2.38 -10.40
N ALA A 120 -2.02 3.30 -10.78
CA ALA A 120 -0.61 3.26 -10.35
C ALA A 120 -0.47 3.37 -8.81
N LEU A 121 -1.24 4.26 -8.17
CA LEU A 121 -1.29 4.35 -6.72
C LEU A 121 -1.79 3.05 -6.07
N LEU A 122 -2.83 2.42 -6.63
CA LEU A 122 -3.35 1.16 -6.11
C LEU A 122 -2.34 0.02 -6.23
N HIS A 123 -1.56 -0.04 -7.32
CA HIS A 123 -0.45 -0.98 -7.44
C HIS A 123 0.56 -0.76 -6.32
N PHE A 124 0.98 0.49 -6.09
CA PHE A 124 1.92 0.82 -5.02
C PHE A 124 1.39 0.45 -3.62
N ILE A 125 0.12 0.75 -3.35
CA ILE A 125 -0.54 0.40 -2.08
C ILE A 125 -0.58 -1.11 -1.89
N LYS A 126 -0.88 -1.87 -2.94
CA LYS A 126 -0.91 -3.34 -2.88
C LYS A 126 0.47 -3.93 -2.57
N GLU A 127 1.52 -3.40 -3.19
CA GLU A 127 2.89 -3.88 -3.02
C GLU A 127 3.47 -3.56 -1.64
N LYS A 128 3.16 -2.39 -1.08
CA LYS A 128 3.69 -1.93 0.21
C LYS A 128 2.76 -2.17 1.39
N ASN A 129 1.50 -2.53 1.14
CA ASN A 129 0.45 -2.69 2.14
C ASN A 129 0.30 -1.45 3.05
N ASN A 130 0.39 -0.24 2.48
CA ASN A 130 0.55 1.03 3.21
C ASN A 130 -0.62 2.01 3.05
N LEU A 131 -1.84 1.50 2.83
CA LEU A 131 -3.04 2.33 2.64
C LEU A 131 -3.21 3.38 3.77
N SER A 132 -3.02 2.97 5.02
CA SER A 132 -3.16 3.83 6.19
C SER A 132 -2.17 5.01 6.20
N GLU A 133 -0.94 4.79 5.74
CA GLU A 133 0.10 5.83 5.63
C GLU A 133 -0.27 6.84 4.55
N ILE A 134 -0.70 6.37 3.38
CA ILE A 134 -1.14 7.23 2.27
C ILE A 134 -2.30 8.13 2.71
N ILE A 135 -3.29 7.60 3.43
CA ILE A 135 -4.40 8.40 3.96
C ILE A 135 -3.90 9.48 4.92
N THR A 136 -2.93 9.13 5.77
CA THR A 136 -2.35 10.06 6.75
C THR A 136 -1.57 11.17 6.05
N LEU A 137 -0.80 10.83 5.01
CA LEU A 137 -0.07 11.78 4.18
C LEU A 137 -1.02 12.73 3.45
N ILE A 138 -2.08 12.20 2.85
CA ILE A 138 -3.10 13.03 2.17
C ILE A 138 -3.66 14.06 3.15
N LYS A 139 -4.12 13.63 4.33
CA LYS A 139 -4.65 14.53 5.38
C LYS A 139 -3.61 15.54 5.88
N ALA A 140 -2.33 15.17 5.93
CA ALA A 140 -1.25 16.06 6.35
C ALA A 140 -0.94 17.11 5.27
N LEU A 141 -1.02 16.72 4.00
CA LEU A 141 -0.78 17.60 2.87
C LEU A 141 -1.93 18.59 2.66
N GLU A 142 -3.18 18.21 2.91
CA GLU A 142 -4.34 19.12 2.87
C GLU A 142 -4.21 20.32 3.81
N LYS A 143 -3.48 20.16 4.93
CA LYS A 143 -3.27 21.24 5.90
C LYS A 143 -2.27 22.30 5.43
N LYS A 144 -1.55 22.07 4.32
CA LYS A 144 -0.52 22.99 3.84
C LYS A 144 -1.12 24.02 2.87
N PRO A 145 -0.75 25.31 2.99
CA PRO A 145 -1.34 26.40 2.20
C PRO A 145 -1.03 26.34 0.69
N PHE A 146 -0.10 25.48 0.27
CA PHE A 146 0.21 25.21 -1.15
C PHE A 146 0.17 23.70 -1.40
N PHE A 147 -1.05 23.18 -1.43
CA PHE A 147 -1.30 21.77 -1.72
C PHE A 147 -1.29 21.53 -3.24
N ASP A 148 -0.14 21.09 -3.73
CA ASP A 148 -0.05 20.43 -5.04
C ASP A 148 -0.12 18.91 -4.84
N PHE A 149 -1.13 18.29 -5.45
CA PHE A 149 -1.42 16.87 -5.34
C PHE A 149 -0.88 16.13 -6.56
N SER A 150 0.04 15.20 -6.34
CA SER A 150 0.45 14.25 -7.37
C SER A 150 0.72 12.88 -6.76
N THR A 151 0.51 11.84 -7.56
CA THR A 151 0.78 10.46 -7.17
C THR A 151 2.25 10.24 -6.85
N GLU A 152 3.14 10.82 -7.67
CA GLU A 152 4.59 10.77 -7.47
C GLU A 152 4.99 11.35 -6.12
N LYS A 153 4.41 12.48 -5.72
CA LYS A 153 4.67 13.12 -4.43
C LYS A 153 4.18 12.28 -3.26
N LEU A 154 3.01 11.65 -3.37
CA LEU A 154 2.51 10.73 -2.36
C LEU A 154 3.43 9.50 -2.21
N ILE A 155 3.80 8.89 -3.33
CA ILE A 155 4.71 7.75 -3.36
C ILE A 155 6.04 8.15 -2.73
N PHE A 156 6.64 9.26 -3.17
CA PHE A 156 7.91 9.77 -2.65
C PHE A 156 7.86 10.02 -1.14
N LEU A 157 6.86 10.73 -0.65
CA LEU A 157 6.72 11.03 0.79
C LEU A 157 6.45 9.77 1.63
N SER A 158 5.78 8.76 1.07
CA SER A 158 5.60 7.47 1.77
C SER A 158 6.87 6.62 1.81
N GLN A 159 7.73 6.74 0.80
CA GLN A 159 9.01 6.04 0.75
C GLN A 159 10.06 6.70 1.63
N GLN A 160 9.91 8.00 1.91
CA GLN A 160 10.62 8.65 3.00
C GLN A 160 10.13 8.05 4.31
N LYS A 161 10.83 7.01 4.74
CA LYS A 161 10.77 6.52 6.12
C LYS A 161 10.81 7.76 7.01
N PRO A 162 9.98 7.89 8.05
CA PRO A 162 10.29 8.80 9.12
C PRO A 162 11.56 8.24 9.77
N GLU A 163 12.71 8.58 9.21
CA GLU A 163 13.78 9.00 10.08
C GLU A 163 13.12 10.12 10.90
N ALA A 164 12.67 9.76 12.11
CA ALA A 164 12.64 10.72 13.18
C ALA A 164 13.91 11.55 12.99
N PRO A 165 13.87 12.88 13.02
CA PRO A 165 15.09 13.65 12.98
C PRO A 165 15.91 13.15 14.16
N THR A 166 16.82 12.22 13.90
CA THR A 166 17.98 12.02 14.71
C THR A 166 18.70 13.31 14.41
N ARG A 167 18.36 14.36 15.18
CA ARG A 167 19.41 15.26 15.62
C ARG A 167 20.53 14.32 16.02
N PRO A 168 21.66 14.26 15.29
CA PRO A 168 22.76 13.43 15.74
C PRO A 168 22.97 13.84 17.19
N ALA A 169 22.75 12.90 18.10
CA ALA A 169 22.97 13.14 19.51
C ALA A 169 24.45 13.48 19.61
N GLY A 170 24.73 14.77 19.81
CA GLY A 170 26.07 15.31 19.99
C GLY A 170 27.09 14.83 18.98
N ASN A 171 27.22 15.51 17.84
CA ASN A 171 28.56 15.67 17.28
C ASN A 171 29.31 16.70 18.14
N GLN A 172 29.55 16.39 19.42
CA GLN A 172 30.39 17.19 20.32
C GLN A 172 31.69 17.52 19.60
N ALA A 173 32.29 16.54 18.94
CA ALA A 173 33.49 16.72 18.13
C ALA A 173 33.39 17.80 17.05
N ILE A 174 32.24 18.01 16.40
CA ILE A 174 32.07 19.08 15.40
C ILE A 174 31.89 20.44 16.08
N ILE A 175 31.20 20.48 17.21
CA ILE A 175 30.99 21.71 17.99
C ILE A 175 32.32 22.14 18.65
N ASP A 176 33.07 21.20 19.19
CA ASP A 176 34.38 21.43 19.79
C ASP A 176 35.37 21.89 18.72
N LYS A 177 35.37 21.26 17.54
CA LYS A 177 36.23 21.67 16.42
C LYS A 177 35.85 23.04 15.86
N SER A 178 34.55 23.36 15.80
CA SER A 178 34.11 24.67 15.33
C SER A 178 34.41 25.78 16.34
N LEU A 179 34.31 25.51 17.65
CA LEU A 179 34.72 26.43 18.71
C LEU A 179 36.23 26.64 18.76
N GLU A 180 37.02 25.58 18.60
CA GLU A 180 38.49 25.65 18.53
C GLU A 180 38.93 26.58 17.37
N ASN A 181 38.42 26.31 16.16
CA ASN A 181 38.70 27.14 14.99
C ASN A 181 38.30 28.62 15.22
N LEU A 182 37.17 28.88 15.88
CA LEU A 182 36.70 30.24 16.13
C LEU A 182 37.58 31.01 17.12
N SER A 183 38.12 30.30 18.12
CA SER A 183 39.10 30.85 19.05
C SER A 183 40.45 31.14 18.38
N ASP A 184 40.88 30.30 17.44
CA ASP A 184 42.10 30.52 16.65
C ASP A 184 41.97 31.78 15.79
N TYR A 185 40.83 31.99 15.13
CA TYR A 185 40.56 33.23 14.39
C TYR A 185 40.53 34.47 15.29
N ALA A 186 39.93 34.38 16.47
CA ALA A 186 39.92 35.49 17.43
C ALA A 186 41.33 35.86 17.90
N ASN A 187 42.19 34.86 18.11
CA ASN A 187 43.59 35.06 18.49
C ASN A 187 44.41 35.67 17.35
N LEU A 188 44.20 35.24 16.11
CA LEU A 188 44.82 35.84 14.92
C LEU A 188 44.45 37.33 14.79
N LEU A 189 43.16 37.66 14.95
CA LEU A 189 42.68 39.05 14.87
C LEU A 189 43.23 39.94 15.99
N ASN A 190 43.39 39.42 17.20
CA ASN A 190 44.00 40.18 18.31
C ASN A 190 45.51 40.39 18.11
N LYS A 191 46.21 39.40 17.54
CA LYS A 191 47.65 39.51 17.23
C LYS A 191 47.94 40.52 16.12
N GLU A 192 47.01 40.70 15.18
CA GLU A 192 47.09 41.75 14.15
C GLU A 192 46.83 43.15 14.70
N LYS A 193 45.96 43.29 15.72
CA LYS A 193 45.74 44.56 16.41
C LYS A 193 46.95 45.00 17.25
N GLU A 194 47.63 44.07 17.91
CA GLU A 194 48.84 44.37 18.69
C GLU A 194 50.03 44.80 17.81
N LYS A 195 50.10 44.31 16.57
CA LYS A 195 51.14 44.72 15.59
C LYS A 195 50.91 46.09 14.96
N GLN A 196 49.73 46.69 15.07
CA GLN A 196 49.43 48.02 14.53
C GLN A 196 49.54 49.15 15.58
N ILE A 197 49.82 48.82 16.85
CA ILE A 197 49.93 49.78 17.96
C ILE A 197 51.38 49.88 18.49
N SER A 198 52.34 49.20 17.84
CA SER A 198 53.78 49.35 18.08
C SER A 198 54.49 50.01 16.91
#